data_AF-A0A7S2EHW6-F1
#
_entry.id   AF-A0A7S2EHW6-F1
#
_cell.length_a   1.000
_cell.length_b   1.000
_cell.length_c   1.000
_cell.angle_alpha   90.00
_cell.angle_beta   90.00
_cell.angle_gamma   90.00
#
_symmetry.space_group_name_H-M   'P 1'
#
loop_
_entity.id
_entity.type
_entity.pdbx_description
1 polymer ?
#
loop_
_entity_poly.entity_id
_entity_poly.type
_entity_poly.pdbx_seq_one_letter_code
_entity_poly.pdbx_strand_id
1 'polypeptide(L)'
;GDMGRYGCKGLLCPPNYQSVYGRQSDDDTRCEECTGGRKARYYGSFECVGDSDFDGQAELTILRKFYDETGGSGWTLSTNWKTDDDFCNWHGVQCVSDNVRSVQGLRLPQNGLTGRVPREVYDLPNLQELNFGGNKVKVDFFGIDKASKLSYLNLDATGLTSLDGLENAQTIKLLHIMGNNFAGSLPSSILYLQDLEVLYLSDNDVGTTLPDSLKTLSNLVYLQCFDCGLSGPIPKWFSDLPNLEYLRLS
;
A
#
# COMPACT_ATOMS: atom_id res chain seq x y z
N GLY A 1 -24.71 28.72 -31.39
CA GLY A 1 -25.20 28.02 -32.58
C GLY A 1 -24.81 26.56 -32.49
N ASP A 2 -25.76 25.67 -32.68
CA ASP A 2 -25.75 24.24 -32.34
C ASP A 2 -24.94 23.31 -33.28
N MET A 3 -24.06 23.85 -34.13
CA MET A 3 -22.88 23.13 -34.66
C MET A 3 -21.57 23.52 -33.94
N GLY A 4 -21.62 24.57 -33.11
CA GLY A 4 -20.62 24.85 -32.09
C GLY A 4 -20.88 24.13 -30.77
N ARG A 5 -21.90 23.25 -30.72
CA ARG A 5 -22.31 22.58 -29.48
C ARG A 5 -22.08 21.07 -29.51
N TYR A 6 -22.33 20.38 -30.63
CA TYR A 6 -22.24 18.90 -30.67
C TYR A 6 -21.63 18.32 -31.97
N GLY A 7 -20.48 18.83 -32.42
CA GLY A 7 -19.66 18.15 -33.45
C GLY A 7 -19.23 16.71 -33.02
N CYS A 8 -18.34 16.04 -33.78
CA CYS A 8 -17.99 14.59 -33.71
C CYS A 8 -17.50 13.98 -32.36
N LYS A 9 -17.69 14.64 -31.23
CA LYS A 9 -17.48 14.13 -29.88
C LYS A 9 -18.66 14.61 -29.02
N GLY A 10 -19.61 13.72 -28.74
CA GLY A 10 -20.60 14.00 -27.69
C GLY A 10 -19.87 14.43 -26.40
N LEU A 11 -20.40 15.44 -25.72
CA LEU A 11 -19.78 15.96 -24.50
C LEU A 11 -20.02 14.96 -23.38
N LEU A 12 -18.94 14.45 -22.77
CA LEU A 12 -19.05 13.60 -21.59
C LEU A 12 -19.86 14.33 -20.51
N CYS A 13 -20.76 13.60 -19.85
CA CYS A 13 -21.52 14.17 -18.75
C CYS A 13 -20.56 14.67 -17.67
N PRO A 14 -20.70 15.92 -17.19
CA PRO A 14 -19.83 16.45 -16.16
C PRO A 14 -20.03 15.72 -14.82
N PRO A 15 -19.10 15.86 -13.86
CA PRO A 15 -19.32 15.37 -12.51
C PRO A 15 -20.65 15.85 -11.94
N ASN A 16 -21.31 14.95 -11.20
CA ASN A 16 -22.66 15.01 -10.67
C ASN A 16 -23.80 14.84 -11.69
N TYR A 17 -23.48 14.47 -12.94
CA TYR A 17 -24.46 14.19 -13.97
C TYR A 17 -24.21 12.84 -14.65
N GLN A 18 -25.27 12.17 -15.10
CA GLN A 18 -25.22 10.88 -15.80
C GLN A 18 -26.10 10.84 -17.05
N SER A 19 -25.79 9.96 -18.00
CA SER A 19 -26.70 9.58 -19.09
C SER A 19 -26.49 8.12 -19.45
N VAL A 20 -27.42 7.48 -20.15
CA VAL A 20 -27.31 6.06 -20.56
C VAL A 20 -26.05 5.72 -21.38
N TYR A 21 -25.37 6.72 -21.94
CA TYR A 21 -24.10 6.54 -22.67
C TYR A 21 -22.93 7.31 -22.04
N GLY A 22 -23.11 7.91 -20.87
CA GLY A 22 -22.13 8.76 -20.21
C GLY A 22 -21.81 10.06 -20.94
N ARG A 23 -22.50 10.36 -22.04
CA ARG A 23 -22.26 11.54 -22.86
C ARG A 23 -23.56 12.04 -23.45
N GLN A 24 -23.60 13.33 -23.73
CA GLN A 24 -24.68 13.94 -24.49
C GLN A 24 -24.24 14.08 -25.94
N SER A 25 -24.88 13.30 -26.82
CA SER A 25 -24.69 13.36 -28.27
C SER A 25 -25.92 13.87 -29.02
N ASP A 26 -27.07 13.92 -28.35
CA ASP A 26 -28.35 14.36 -28.89
C ASP A 26 -29.26 14.84 -27.73
N ASP A 27 -30.47 15.30 -28.07
CA ASP A 27 -31.45 15.80 -27.10
C ASP A 27 -32.08 14.70 -26.23
N ASP A 28 -31.99 13.43 -26.66
CA ASP A 28 -32.57 12.27 -25.97
C ASP A 28 -31.60 11.66 -24.95
N THR A 29 -30.30 11.97 -25.04
CA THR A 29 -29.21 11.45 -24.19
C THR A 29 -28.62 12.52 -23.27
N ARG A 30 -29.47 13.45 -22.82
CA ARG A 30 -29.08 14.55 -21.93
C ARG A 30 -28.47 14.03 -20.64
N CYS A 31 -27.46 14.74 -20.16
CA CYS A 31 -26.87 14.49 -18.85
C CYS A 31 -27.84 14.98 -17.77
N GLU A 32 -28.26 14.07 -16.91
CA GLU A 32 -29.20 14.31 -15.81
C GLU A 32 -28.46 14.42 -14.48
N GLU A 33 -28.86 15.38 -13.65
CA GLU A 33 -28.24 15.62 -12.35
C GLU A 33 -28.55 14.48 -11.36
N CYS A 34 -27.54 14.07 -10.59
CA CYS A 34 -27.71 13.11 -9.51
C CYS A 34 -28.51 13.72 -8.35
N THR A 35 -29.59 13.05 -7.96
CA THR A 35 -30.46 13.45 -6.85
C THR A 35 -30.56 12.36 -5.78
N GLY A 36 -31.08 12.70 -4.59
CA GLY A 36 -31.30 11.73 -3.51
C GLY A 36 -30.03 11.21 -2.82
N GLY A 37 -29.00 12.05 -2.68
CA GLY A 37 -27.72 11.69 -2.04
C GLY A 37 -26.79 10.84 -2.92
N ARG A 38 -27.14 10.67 -4.21
CA ARG A 38 -26.30 10.00 -5.20
C ARG A 38 -25.37 10.99 -5.90
N LYS A 39 -24.22 10.53 -6.40
CA LYS A 39 -23.20 11.33 -7.07
C LYS A 39 -22.62 10.58 -8.28
N ALA A 40 -22.19 11.33 -9.28
CA ALA A 40 -21.39 10.84 -10.41
C ALA A 40 -20.03 11.53 -10.36
N ARG A 41 -18.94 10.85 -9.97
CA ARG A 41 -17.68 11.56 -9.64
C ARG A 41 -16.80 11.90 -10.85
N TYR A 42 -17.01 11.25 -11.98
CA TYR A 42 -16.15 11.39 -13.15
C TYR A 42 -16.92 11.91 -14.36
N TYR A 43 -16.20 12.59 -15.26
CA TYR A 43 -16.71 12.86 -16.59
C TYR A 43 -17.02 11.55 -17.28
N GLY A 44 -18.21 11.42 -17.86
CA GLY A 44 -18.56 10.19 -18.58
C GLY A 44 -19.38 9.17 -17.78
N SER A 45 -19.78 9.50 -16.55
CA SER A 45 -20.52 8.57 -15.70
C SER A 45 -21.88 8.22 -16.33
N PHE A 46 -22.23 6.93 -16.36
CA PHE A 46 -23.48 6.45 -16.96
C PHE A 46 -24.57 6.12 -15.93
N GLU A 47 -24.29 6.32 -14.65
CA GLU A 47 -25.24 6.17 -13.56
C GLU A 47 -24.89 7.09 -12.38
N CYS A 48 -25.89 7.44 -11.59
CA CYS A 48 -25.73 8.13 -10.31
C CYS A 48 -25.71 7.09 -9.20
N VAL A 49 -24.58 6.96 -8.53
CA VAL A 49 -24.33 6.00 -7.46
C VAL A 49 -24.58 6.66 -6.11
N GLY A 50 -25.31 5.99 -5.20
CA GLY A 50 -25.47 6.49 -3.83
C GLY A 50 -24.11 6.73 -3.16
N ASP A 51 -24.07 7.55 -2.09
CA ASP A 51 -22.91 7.50 -1.18
C ASP A 51 -22.63 6.05 -0.70
N SER A 52 -23.65 5.17 -0.75
CA SER A 52 -23.64 3.71 -0.55
C SER A 52 -23.28 2.84 -1.78
N ASP A 53 -22.85 3.40 -2.90
CA ASP A 53 -22.37 2.64 -4.07
C ASP A 53 -20.87 2.93 -4.34
N PHE A 54 -20.29 3.92 -3.65
CA PHE A 54 -18.84 4.04 -3.37
C PHE A 54 -18.51 3.50 -1.96
N ASP A 55 -19.29 2.50 -1.51
CA ASP A 55 -19.44 1.95 -0.15
C ASP A 55 -18.27 1.11 0.38
N GLY A 56 -17.07 1.34 -0.15
CA GLY A 56 -15.95 0.44 0.11
C GLY A 56 -16.21 -0.99 -0.36
N GLN A 57 -17.19 -1.28 -1.22
CA GLN A 57 -17.46 -2.64 -1.73
C GLN A 57 -16.27 -3.22 -2.49
N ALA A 58 -15.54 -2.38 -3.24
CA ALA A 58 -14.29 -2.77 -3.89
C ALA A 58 -13.24 -3.16 -2.84
N GLU A 59 -13.08 -2.35 -1.79
CA GLU A 59 -12.16 -2.59 -0.68
C GLU A 59 -12.57 -3.83 0.11
N LEU A 60 -13.85 -4.01 0.41
CA LEU A 60 -14.42 -5.19 1.04
C LEU A 60 -14.14 -6.46 0.23
N THR A 61 -14.20 -6.37 -1.09
CA THR A 61 -13.83 -7.48 -1.98
C THR A 61 -12.35 -7.82 -1.84
N ILE A 62 -11.48 -6.81 -1.82
CA ILE A 62 -10.04 -6.97 -1.58
C ILE A 62 -9.79 -7.59 -0.20
N LEU A 63 -10.45 -7.11 0.86
CA LEU A 63 -10.32 -7.64 2.21
C LEU A 63 -10.78 -9.10 2.28
N ARG A 64 -11.94 -9.44 1.73
CA ARG A 64 -12.43 -10.83 1.70
C ARG A 64 -11.47 -11.76 0.97
N LYS A 65 -10.87 -11.29 -0.13
CA LYS A 65 -9.82 -12.03 -0.85
C LYS A 65 -8.54 -12.16 -0.02
N PHE A 66 -8.12 -11.09 0.65
CA PHE A 66 -6.98 -11.10 1.56
C PHE A 66 -7.17 -12.16 2.64
N TYR A 67 -8.32 -12.17 3.32
CA TYR A 67 -8.67 -13.18 4.31
C TYR A 67 -8.55 -14.61 3.75
N ASP A 68 -9.11 -14.87 2.57
CA ASP A 68 -9.10 -16.20 1.97
C ASP A 68 -7.67 -16.65 1.57
N GLU A 69 -6.89 -15.77 0.92
CA GLU A 69 -5.53 -16.10 0.42
C GLU A 69 -4.46 -16.20 1.51
N THR A 70 -4.73 -15.65 2.70
CA THR A 70 -3.79 -15.64 3.82
C THR A 70 -4.19 -16.58 4.97
N GLY A 71 -5.17 -17.47 4.72
CA GLY A 71 -5.57 -18.51 5.67
C GLY A 71 -6.41 -18.00 6.84
N GLY A 72 -7.29 -17.04 6.59
CA GLY A 72 -8.08 -16.31 7.59
C GLY A 72 -8.85 -17.15 8.61
N SER A 73 -9.28 -18.35 8.23
CA SER A 73 -9.98 -19.27 9.14
C SER A 73 -9.08 -19.86 10.23
N GLY A 74 -7.76 -19.80 10.06
CA GLY A 74 -6.75 -20.26 11.01
C GLY A 74 -6.02 -19.16 11.75
N TRP A 75 -6.40 -17.90 11.55
CA TRP A 75 -5.80 -16.77 12.26
C TRP A 75 -6.10 -16.80 13.76
N THR A 76 -5.22 -16.20 14.55
CA THR A 76 -5.40 -16.06 16.01
C THR A 76 -6.60 -15.18 16.34
N LEU A 77 -6.72 -14.04 15.66
CA LEU A 77 -7.81 -13.07 15.80
C LEU A 77 -8.39 -12.74 14.42
N SER A 78 -9.68 -13.00 14.26
CA SER A 78 -10.43 -12.74 13.02
C SER A 78 -11.78 -12.07 13.29
N THR A 79 -11.89 -11.31 14.37
CA THR A 79 -13.14 -10.66 14.78
C THR A 79 -13.74 -9.86 13.61
N ASN A 80 -15.03 -10.10 13.36
CA ASN A 80 -15.86 -9.50 12.30
C ASN A 80 -15.47 -9.82 10.84
N TRP A 81 -14.33 -10.46 10.59
CA TRP A 81 -13.98 -10.88 9.23
C TRP A 81 -15.05 -11.78 8.62
N LYS A 82 -15.41 -11.51 7.36
CA LYS A 82 -16.45 -12.23 6.59
C LYS A 82 -17.88 -12.09 7.15
N THR A 83 -18.11 -11.17 8.08
CA THR A 83 -19.46 -10.77 8.52
C THR A 83 -19.99 -9.62 7.66
N ASP A 84 -21.22 -9.18 7.97
CA ASP A 84 -21.85 -7.99 7.38
C ASP A 84 -21.58 -6.71 8.20
N ASP A 85 -20.78 -6.79 9.27
CA ASP A 85 -20.33 -5.61 10.02
C ASP A 85 -19.43 -4.73 9.13
N ASP A 86 -19.35 -3.44 9.47
CA ASP A 86 -18.47 -2.52 8.79
C ASP A 86 -17.03 -3.02 8.83
N PHE A 87 -16.36 -3.09 7.67
CA PHE A 87 -14.98 -3.55 7.60
C PHE A 87 -14.02 -2.67 8.40
N CYS A 88 -14.39 -1.43 8.69
CA CYS A 88 -13.63 -0.58 9.60
C CYS A 88 -13.66 -1.07 11.06
N ASN A 89 -14.61 -1.94 11.42
CA ASN A 89 -14.68 -2.62 12.72
C ASN A 89 -14.00 -4.00 12.69
N TRP A 90 -13.44 -4.43 11.56
CA TRP A 90 -12.77 -5.72 11.47
C TRP A 90 -11.40 -5.68 12.14
N HIS A 91 -11.06 -6.77 12.82
CA HIS A 91 -9.77 -6.85 13.51
C HIS A 91 -8.61 -6.54 12.55
N GLY A 92 -7.79 -5.57 12.91
CA GLY A 92 -6.61 -5.18 12.14
C GLY A 92 -6.87 -4.26 10.95
N VAL A 93 -8.12 -3.93 10.60
CA VAL A 93 -8.40 -2.93 9.57
C VAL A 93 -8.38 -1.53 10.18
N GLN A 94 -7.69 -0.59 9.55
CA GLN A 94 -7.66 0.82 9.92
C GLN A 94 -8.31 1.63 8.80
N CYS A 95 -9.23 2.54 9.14
CA CYS A 95 -9.92 3.39 8.17
C CYS A 95 -9.62 4.88 8.40
N VAL A 96 -9.79 5.68 7.36
CA VAL A 96 -9.65 7.14 7.41
C VAL A 96 -10.65 7.76 8.39
N SER A 97 -10.21 8.73 9.20
CA SER A 97 -11.00 9.36 10.28
C SER A 97 -12.17 10.26 9.81
N ASP A 98 -12.11 10.78 8.59
CA ASP A 98 -12.88 11.97 8.19
C ASP A 98 -14.19 11.63 7.45
N ASN A 99 -14.94 10.63 7.91
CA ASN A 99 -16.20 10.15 7.33
C ASN A 99 -16.09 9.56 5.90
N VAL A 100 -14.88 9.30 5.41
CA VAL A 100 -14.66 8.53 4.18
C VAL A 100 -14.42 7.07 4.58
N ARG A 101 -15.40 6.21 4.33
CA ARG A 101 -15.33 4.76 4.56
C ARG A 101 -14.29 4.13 3.63
N SER A 102 -13.02 4.13 4.03
CA SER A 102 -11.91 3.64 3.23
C SER A 102 -10.73 3.19 4.08
N VAL A 103 -10.15 2.05 3.73
CA VAL A 103 -9.00 1.41 4.37
C VAL A 103 -7.76 2.29 4.20
N GLN A 104 -7.22 2.70 5.33
CA GLN A 104 -5.94 3.39 5.47
C GLN A 104 -4.81 2.42 5.82
N GLY A 105 -5.10 1.31 6.50
CA GLY A 105 -4.06 0.36 6.87
C GLY A 105 -4.56 -1.03 7.25
N LEU A 106 -3.65 -2.01 7.14
CA LEU A 106 -3.87 -3.38 7.59
C LEU A 106 -2.79 -3.76 8.60
N ARG A 107 -3.18 -3.95 9.86
CA ARG A 107 -2.33 -4.29 11.00
C ARG A 107 -2.71 -5.65 11.57
N LEU A 108 -2.00 -6.69 11.16
CA LEU A 108 -2.22 -8.07 11.61
C LEU A 108 -0.91 -8.73 12.07
N PRO A 109 -0.10 -8.09 12.93
CA PRO A 109 1.15 -8.69 13.39
C PRO A 109 0.88 -9.95 14.22
N GLN A 110 1.75 -10.96 14.09
CA GLN A 110 1.72 -12.20 14.88
C GLN A 110 0.34 -12.89 14.91
N ASN A 111 -0.41 -12.80 13.81
CA ASN A 111 -1.79 -13.26 13.74
C ASN A 111 -1.96 -14.61 13.03
N GLY A 112 -0.85 -15.27 12.69
CA GLY A 112 -0.87 -16.59 12.04
C GLY A 112 -1.19 -16.52 10.55
N LEU A 113 -0.95 -15.38 9.88
CA LEU A 113 -1.13 -15.29 8.43
C LEU A 113 -0.19 -16.28 7.74
N THR A 114 -0.74 -17.01 6.77
CA THR A 114 -0.01 -17.95 5.91
C THR A 114 -0.29 -17.61 4.45
N GLY A 115 0.00 -18.50 3.50
CA GLY A 115 -0.35 -18.28 2.09
C GLY A 115 0.36 -17.06 1.48
N ARG A 116 -0.39 -16.20 0.78
CA ARG A 116 0.13 -15.04 0.04
C ARG A 116 -0.74 -13.81 0.23
N VAL A 117 -0.11 -12.64 0.29
CA VAL A 117 -0.84 -11.37 0.21
C VAL A 117 -1.29 -11.15 -1.24
N PRO A 118 -2.59 -10.97 -1.53
CA PRO A 118 -3.06 -10.65 -2.87
C PRO A 118 -2.59 -9.25 -3.30
N ARG A 119 -2.11 -9.12 -4.54
CA ARG A 119 -1.65 -7.85 -5.12
C ARG A 119 -2.72 -6.76 -5.14
N GLU A 120 -3.99 -7.14 -5.12
CA GLU A 120 -5.11 -6.20 -5.09
C GLU A 120 -5.17 -5.39 -3.78
N VAL A 121 -4.43 -5.78 -2.73
CA VAL A 121 -4.21 -4.91 -1.56
C VAL A 121 -3.62 -3.56 -1.97
N TYR A 122 -2.77 -3.53 -3.01
CA TYR A 122 -2.20 -2.28 -3.52
C TYR A 122 -3.19 -1.42 -4.31
N ASP A 123 -4.39 -1.93 -4.63
CA ASP A 123 -5.47 -1.15 -5.25
C ASP A 123 -6.31 -0.37 -4.21
N LEU A 124 -6.03 -0.53 -2.91
CA LEU A 124 -6.69 0.23 -1.83
C LEU A 124 -6.31 1.72 -1.92
N PRO A 125 -7.29 2.63 -2.13
CA PRO A 125 -7.02 4.01 -2.58
C PRO A 125 -6.40 4.93 -1.51
N ASN A 126 -6.50 4.56 -0.24
CA ASN A 126 -5.98 5.33 0.89
C ASN A 126 -4.93 4.57 1.70
N LEU A 127 -4.43 3.44 1.18
CA LEU A 127 -3.48 2.61 1.89
C LEU A 127 -2.18 3.36 2.20
N GLN A 128 -1.90 3.49 3.48
CA GLN A 128 -0.72 4.15 4.05
C GLN A 128 0.14 3.19 4.84
N GLU A 129 -0.45 2.10 5.33
CA GLU A 129 0.20 1.18 6.25
C GLU A 129 -0.12 -0.29 5.97
N LEU A 130 0.95 -1.10 5.92
CA LEU A 130 0.86 -2.56 6.00
C LEU A 130 1.76 -3.06 7.13
N ASN A 131 1.19 -3.80 8.07
CA ASN A 131 1.93 -4.45 9.15
C ASN A 131 1.53 -5.92 9.25
N PHE A 132 2.41 -6.78 8.75
CA PHE A 132 2.27 -8.23 8.75
C PHE A 132 3.41 -8.91 9.52
N GLY A 133 4.14 -8.18 10.37
CA GLY A 133 5.29 -8.71 11.09
C GLY A 133 4.96 -9.95 11.92
N GLY A 134 5.87 -10.93 11.96
CA GLY A 134 5.73 -12.16 12.74
C GLY A 134 4.74 -13.17 12.16
N ASN A 135 4.47 -13.14 10.86
CA ASN A 135 3.59 -14.08 10.17
C ASN A 135 4.34 -14.89 9.11
N LYS A 136 3.91 -16.13 8.83
CA LYS A 136 4.51 -16.97 7.77
C LYS A 136 3.85 -16.72 6.41
N VAL A 137 3.71 -15.45 6.04
CA VAL A 137 3.00 -15.00 4.84
C VAL A 137 3.97 -14.63 3.72
N LYS A 138 3.67 -15.02 2.49
CA LYS A 138 4.44 -14.59 1.31
C LYS A 138 3.94 -13.22 0.82
N VAL A 139 4.87 -12.29 0.63
CA VAL A 139 4.58 -10.97 0.07
C VAL A 139 5.30 -10.83 -1.27
N ASP A 140 4.55 -10.42 -2.29
CA ASP A 140 5.03 -10.09 -3.63
C ASP A 140 4.77 -8.60 -3.84
N PHE A 141 5.79 -7.85 -4.27
CA PHE A 141 5.72 -6.41 -4.44
C PHE A 141 5.19 -5.98 -5.82
N PHE A 142 4.79 -6.91 -6.70
CA PHE A 142 4.23 -6.59 -8.00
C PHE A 142 2.97 -5.72 -7.89
N GLY A 143 3.03 -4.50 -8.45
CA GLY A 143 1.94 -3.53 -8.43
C GLY A 143 1.90 -2.64 -7.18
N ILE A 144 2.94 -2.69 -6.32
CA ILE A 144 3.03 -1.85 -5.11
C ILE A 144 3.05 -0.35 -5.43
N ASP A 145 3.47 0.05 -6.64
CA ASP A 145 3.45 1.42 -7.15
C ASP A 145 2.05 2.03 -7.18
N LYS A 146 1.00 1.20 -7.26
CA LYS A 146 -0.39 1.67 -7.17
C LYS A 146 -0.74 2.21 -5.78
N ALA A 147 -0.10 1.70 -4.74
CA ALA A 147 -0.27 2.15 -3.37
C ALA A 147 0.52 3.46 -3.13
N SER A 148 0.14 4.50 -3.86
CA SER A 148 0.83 5.81 -3.92
C SER A 148 0.90 6.60 -2.60
N LYS A 149 0.32 6.07 -1.52
CA LYS A 149 0.35 6.66 -0.16
C LYS A 149 1.03 5.75 0.86
N LEU A 150 1.44 4.55 0.47
CA LEU A 150 2.04 3.56 1.37
C LEU A 150 3.38 4.10 1.86
N SER A 151 3.47 4.37 3.15
CA SER A 151 4.66 4.97 3.78
C SER A 151 5.22 4.12 4.91
N TYR A 152 4.39 3.27 5.52
CA TYR A 152 4.79 2.31 6.54
C TYR A 152 4.63 0.88 6.02
N LEU A 153 5.72 0.11 6.04
CA LEU A 153 5.72 -1.31 5.72
C LEU A 153 6.48 -2.10 6.78
N ASN A 154 5.77 -3.00 7.46
CA ASN A 154 6.34 -3.94 8.41
C ASN A 154 6.14 -5.39 7.97
N LEU A 155 7.28 -6.03 7.70
CA LEU A 155 7.46 -7.41 7.28
C LEU A 155 8.53 -8.10 8.13
N ASP A 156 8.71 -7.66 9.38
CA ASP A 156 9.60 -8.31 10.35
C ASP A 156 9.23 -9.80 10.47
N ALA A 157 10.21 -10.69 10.49
CA ALA A 157 10.03 -12.13 10.71
C ALA A 157 8.94 -12.77 9.82
N THR A 158 8.91 -12.40 8.53
CA THR A 158 7.99 -12.99 7.54
C THR A 158 8.62 -14.10 6.70
N GLY A 159 9.93 -14.29 6.83
CA GLY A 159 10.70 -15.30 6.10
C GLY A 159 11.07 -14.84 4.69
N LEU A 160 11.12 -13.53 4.44
CA LEU A 160 11.54 -12.96 3.16
C LEU A 160 12.97 -13.42 2.80
N THR A 161 13.19 -13.69 1.53
CA THR A 161 14.51 -14.00 0.97
C THR A 161 14.96 -12.97 -0.06
N SER A 162 14.04 -12.16 -0.56
CA SER A 162 14.28 -11.09 -1.56
C SER A 162 13.31 -9.92 -1.33
N LEU A 163 13.67 -8.75 -1.87
CA LEU A 163 12.85 -7.54 -1.92
C LEU A 163 12.54 -7.10 -3.37
N ASP A 164 12.72 -7.99 -4.35
CA ASP A 164 12.48 -7.68 -5.77
C ASP A 164 11.08 -7.10 -6.00
N GLY A 165 11.00 -5.96 -6.69
CA GLY A 165 9.77 -5.21 -6.93
C GLY A 165 9.55 -4.09 -5.93
N LEU A 166 10.17 -4.11 -4.74
CA LEU A 166 10.04 -3.05 -3.74
C LEU A 166 10.62 -1.72 -4.23
N GLU A 167 11.53 -1.74 -5.21
CA GLU A 167 12.07 -0.53 -5.84
C GLU A 167 11.01 0.40 -6.47
N ASN A 168 9.80 -0.14 -6.72
CA ASN A 168 8.67 0.63 -7.26
C ASN A 168 7.87 1.38 -6.16
N ALA A 169 8.12 1.11 -4.87
CA ALA A 169 7.43 1.70 -3.73
C ALA A 169 8.16 2.95 -3.20
N GLN A 170 8.38 3.95 -4.04
CA GLN A 170 9.23 5.12 -3.70
C GLN A 170 8.71 5.99 -2.55
N THR A 171 7.46 5.77 -2.12
CA THR A 171 6.80 6.50 -1.02
C THR A 171 7.08 5.93 0.37
N ILE A 172 7.79 4.79 0.46
CA ILE A 172 8.11 4.15 1.74
C ILE A 172 9.07 5.02 2.53
N LYS A 173 8.65 5.37 3.75
CA LYS A 173 9.42 6.15 4.73
C LYS A 173 9.95 5.28 5.86
N LEU A 174 9.19 4.26 6.24
CA LEU A 174 9.46 3.44 7.40
C LEU A 174 9.37 1.96 7.02
N LEU A 175 10.52 1.29 7.01
CA LEU A 175 10.67 -0.10 6.59
C LEU A 175 11.19 -0.98 7.72
N HIS A 176 10.39 -1.98 8.07
CA HIS A 176 10.68 -3.04 9.04
C HIS A 176 10.83 -4.37 8.32
N ILE A 177 12.05 -4.92 8.31
CA ILE A 177 12.38 -6.19 7.66
C ILE A 177 13.36 -7.02 8.52
N MET A 178 13.31 -6.87 9.84
CA MET A 178 14.13 -7.62 10.79
C MET A 178 13.81 -9.12 10.76
N GLY A 179 14.78 -9.97 11.10
CA GLY A 179 14.53 -11.41 11.31
C GLY A 179 14.07 -12.16 10.06
N ASN A 180 14.55 -11.78 8.87
CA ASN A 180 14.27 -12.45 7.60
C ASN A 180 15.47 -13.30 7.14
N ASN A 181 15.33 -13.96 5.98
CA ASN A 181 16.27 -14.97 5.48
C ASN A 181 17.07 -14.45 4.28
N PHE A 182 17.63 -13.23 4.36
CA PHE A 182 18.48 -12.69 3.31
C PHE A 182 19.79 -13.49 3.18
N ALA A 183 20.27 -13.64 1.95
CA ALA A 183 21.34 -14.58 1.60
C ALA A 183 22.74 -13.92 1.54
N GLY A 184 23.11 -13.18 2.59
CA GLY A 184 24.47 -12.63 2.73
C GLY A 184 24.75 -11.35 1.95
N SER A 185 23.70 -10.65 1.50
CA SER A 185 23.81 -9.34 0.88
C SER A 185 22.57 -8.50 1.13
N LEU A 186 22.76 -7.21 1.38
CA LEU A 186 21.65 -6.25 1.40
C LEU A 186 20.96 -6.20 0.02
N PRO A 187 19.62 -6.41 -0.06
CA PRO A 187 18.91 -6.34 -1.34
C PRO A 187 18.98 -4.95 -1.97
N SER A 188 19.32 -4.88 -3.26
CA SER A 188 19.50 -3.60 -3.98
C SER A 188 18.22 -2.78 -4.12
N SER A 189 17.04 -3.40 -4.03
CA SER A 189 15.74 -2.69 -4.10
C SER A 189 15.59 -1.60 -3.04
N ILE A 190 16.24 -1.76 -1.87
CA ILE A 190 16.24 -0.74 -0.80
C ILE A 190 16.86 0.57 -1.28
N LEU A 191 17.83 0.52 -2.20
CA LEU A 191 18.55 1.70 -2.70
C LEU A 191 17.67 2.65 -3.52
N TYR A 192 16.48 2.21 -3.93
CA TYR A 192 15.52 3.00 -4.70
C TYR A 192 14.48 3.72 -3.84
N LEU A 193 14.44 3.44 -2.52
CA LEU A 193 13.50 4.06 -1.59
C LEU A 193 14.02 5.42 -1.14
N GLN A 194 13.96 6.41 -2.04
CA GLN A 194 14.58 7.72 -1.81
C GLN A 194 13.95 8.51 -0.65
N ASP A 195 12.69 8.25 -0.31
CA ASP A 195 11.99 8.84 0.83
C ASP A 195 12.20 8.06 2.14
N LEU A 196 13.03 7.02 2.15
CA LEU A 196 13.24 6.18 3.33
C LEU A 196 13.93 6.96 4.45
N GLU A 197 13.25 7.06 5.59
CA GLU A 197 13.70 7.77 6.79
C GLU A 197 14.20 6.78 7.86
N VAL A 198 13.57 5.60 7.96
CA VAL A 198 13.82 4.63 9.02
C VAL A 198 13.91 3.22 8.46
N LEU A 199 15.03 2.55 8.73
CA LEU A 199 15.31 1.20 8.27
C LEU A 199 15.72 0.28 9.43
N TYR A 200 14.88 -0.73 9.69
CA TYR A 200 15.17 -1.82 10.63
C TYR A 200 15.53 -3.10 9.89
N LEU A 201 16.78 -3.55 10.03
CA LEU A 201 17.38 -4.68 9.31
C LEU A 201 17.97 -5.75 10.23
N SER A 202 17.83 -5.62 11.54
CA SER A 202 18.46 -6.53 12.50
C SER A 202 18.09 -7.99 12.30
N ASP A 203 18.94 -8.89 12.77
CA ASP A 203 18.73 -10.33 12.70
C ASP A 203 18.58 -10.84 11.25
N ASN A 204 19.41 -10.32 10.33
CA ASN A 204 19.49 -10.75 8.93
C ASN A 204 20.96 -10.91 8.52
N ASP A 205 21.29 -11.90 7.70
CA ASP A 205 22.61 -11.93 7.06
C ASP A 205 22.64 -11.00 5.84
N VAL A 206 23.14 -9.77 6.03
CA VAL A 206 23.32 -8.78 4.95
C VAL A 206 24.76 -8.76 4.42
N GLY A 207 25.58 -9.73 4.83
CA GLY A 207 26.99 -9.85 4.46
C GLY A 207 27.93 -9.13 5.42
N THR A 208 29.22 -9.13 5.08
CA THR A 208 30.27 -8.62 5.98
C THR A 208 30.33 -7.10 6.06
N THR A 209 29.78 -6.37 5.09
CA THR A 209 29.78 -4.90 5.06
C THR A 209 28.50 -4.39 4.42
N LEU A 210 28.07 -3.21 4.86
CA LEU A 210 27.03 -2.46 4.17
C LEU A 210 27.62 -1.77 2.92
N PRO A 211 26.92 -1.81 1.76
CA PRO A 211 27.44 -1.27 0.52
C PRO A 211 27.43 0.27 0.54
N ASP A 212 28.40 0.90 -0.12
CA ASP A 212 28.52 2.36 -0.19
C ASP A 212 27.37 3.02 -0.94
N SER A 213 26.65 2.26 -1.76
CA SER A 213 25.41 2.70 -2.40
C SER A 213 24.33 3.11 -1.42
N LEU A 214 24.36 2.67 -0.15
CA LEU A 214 23.42 3.15 0.87
C LEU A 214 23.51 4.67 1.13
N LYS A 215 24.64 5.31 0.80
CA LYS A 215 24.78 6.76 0.91
C LYS A 215 23.82 7.54 0.00
N THR A 216 23.17 6.88 -0.97
CA THR A 216 22.15 7.51 -1.81
C THR A 216 20.84 7.77 -1.07
N LEU A 217 20.60 7.10 0.07
CA LEU A 217 19.40 7.28 0.89
C LEU A 217 19.53 8.53 1.76
N SER A 218 19.52 9.71 1.13
CA SER A 218 19.82 10.98 1.79
C SER A 218 18.81 11.39 2.87
N ASN A 219 17.60 10.85 2.85
CA ASN A 219 16.56 11.07 3.86
C ASN A 219 16.68 10.15 5.09
N LEU A 220 17.63 9.20 5.10
CA LEU A 220 17.75 8.23 6.18
C LEU A 220 18.16 8.90 7.49
N VAL A 221 17.31 8.78 8.50
CA VAL A 221 17.49 9.31 9.87
C VAL A 221 17.92 8.21 10.83
N TYR A 222 17.39 7.00 10.64
CA TYR A 222 17.59 5.87 11.54
C TYR A 222 17.96 4.60 10.77
N LEU A 223 19.11 4.02 11.11
CA LEU A 223 19.54 2.70 10.62
C LEU A 223 19.87 1.77 11.79
N GLN A 224 19.19 0.63 11.84
CA GLN A 224 19.51 -0.44 12.79
C GLN A 224 19.83 -1.75 12.06
N CYS A 225 21.05 -2.23 12.27
CA CYS A 225 21.56 -3.51 11.77
C CYS A 225 22.35 -4.22 12.88
N PHE A 226 21.67 -4.62 13.95
CA PHE A 226 22.21 -5.48 14.99
C PHE A 226 22.13 -6.95 14.52
N ASP A 227 23.13 -7.76 14.86
CA ASP A 227 23.23 -9.18 14.44
C ASP A 227 23.06 -9.37 12.92
N CYS A 228 23.80 -8.57 12.15
CA CYS A 228 23.67 -8.47 10.70
C CYS A 228 24.74 -9.24 9.90
N GLY A 229 25.64 -9.97 10.58
CA GLY A 229 26.83 -10.57 9.96
C GLY A 229 27.94 -9.58 9.61
N LEU A 230 27.80 -8.31 10.01
CA LEU A 230 28.77 -7.25 9.75
C LEU A 230 30.11 -7.55 10.43
N SER A 231 31.21 -7.29 9.72
CA SER A 231 32.56 -7.43 10.25
C SER A 231 33.50 -6.40 9.61
N GLY A 232 34.61 -6.13 10.28
CA GLY A 232 35.55 -5.10 9.83
C GLY A 232 35.15 -3.68 10.25
N PRO A 233 35.73 -2.65 9.62
CA PRO A 233 35.56 -1.27 10.05
C PRO A 233 34.20 -0.70 9.64
N ILE A 234 33.67 0.21 10.45
CA ILE A 234 32.50 1.03 10.10
C ILE A 234 32.83 1.83 8.82
N PRO A 235 32.04 1.69 7.74
CA PRO A 235 32.26 2.42 6.51
C PRO A 235 32.26 3.94 6.67
N LYS A 236 33.22 4.62 6.04
CA LYS A 236 33.35 6.09 6.14
C LYS A 236 32.20 6.86 5.51
N TRP A 237 31.49 6.26 4.55
CA TRP A 237 30.37 6.89 3.86
C TRP A 237 29.17 7.16 4.78
N PHE A 238 29.12 6.59 6.00
CA PHE A 238 28.12 6.99 7.00
C PHE A 238 28.17 8.48 7.32
N SER A 239 29.34 9.12 7.21
CA SER A 239 29.48 10.57 7.36
C SER A 239 28.94 11.38 6.18
N ASP A 240 28.62 10.72 5.05
CA ASP A 240 28.05 11.36 3.86
C ASP A 240 26.51 11.40 3.91
N LEU A 241 25.87 10.74 4.88
CA LEU A 241 24.42 10.77 5.08
C LEU A 241 24.03 12.02 5.88
N PRO A 242 23.35 13.01 5.26
CA PRO A 242 23.18 14.33 5.86
C PRO A 242 22.20 14.35 7.04
N ASN A 243 21.26 13.41 7.08
CA ASN A 243 20.17 13.36 8.07
C ASN A 243 20.32 12.22 9.08
N LEU A 244 21.38 11.40 8.99
CA LEU A 244 21.52 10.22 9.86
C LEU A 244 21.81 10.65 11.30
N GLU A 245 20.86 10.38 12.19
CA GLU A 245 20.95 10.71 13.62
C GLU A 245 21.24 9.47 14.48
N TYR A 246 20.69 8.32 14.08
CA TYR A 246 20.77 7.09 14.86
C TYR A 246 21.34 5.95 14.03
N LEU A 247 22.49 5.44 14.47
CA LEU A 247 23.16 4.28 13.88
C LEU A 247 23.36 3.21 14.96
N ARG A 248 22.73 2.06 14.79
CA ARG A 248 22.88 0.92 15.69
C ARG A 248 23.41 -0.30 14.93
N LEU A 249 24.67 -0.62 15.18
CA LEU A 249 25.41 -1.75 14.62
C LEU A 249 25.98 -2.61 15.77
N SER A 250 26.25 -3.89 15.51
CA SER A 250 27.00 -4.78 16.42
C SER A 250 27.98 -5.66 15.66
#